data_AF-A0A2E2WBM9-F1
#
_entry.id   AF-A0A2E2WBM9-F1
#
_cell.length_a   1.000
_cell.length_b   1.000
_cell.length_c   1.000
_cell.angle_alpha   90.00
_cell.angle_beta   90.00
_cell.angle_gamma   90.00
#
_symmetry.space_group_name_H-M   'P 1'
#
loop_
_entity.id
_entity.type
_entity.pdbx_description
1 polymer ?
#
loop_
_entity_poly.entity_id
_entity_poly.type
_entity_poly.pdbx_seq_one_letter_code
_entity_poly.pdbx_strand_id
1 'polypeptide(L)'
;METHTVLIKTINKLITRHNDLNAKFLSFSVVADGETLKGMLRQHADMHRFFSLQLVYDLKTYIPEAELNLHRTFANAIEMGWEDIKSSLGFDNDKDLEKNLAEEHQKSAALCDEAFLQIPESMNNLKTTLEEHIAWHKKVSEYLPEIEE
;
A
#
# COMPACT_ATOMS: atom_id res chain seq x y z
N MET A 1 5.47 -24.27 -14.05
CA MET A 1 4.14 -24.31 -13.39
C MET A 1 4.26 -23.89 -11.93
N GLU A 2 5.14 -24.54 -11.14
CA GLU A 2 5.38 -24.17 -9.73
C GLU A 2 5.89 -22.72 -9.54
N THR A 3 6.73 -22.22 -10.45
CA THR A 3 7.22 -20.83 -10.47
C THR A 3 6.10 -19.79 -10.69
N HIS A 4 5.10 -20.11 -11.52
CA HIS A 4 3.97 -19.20 -11.78
C HIS A 4 3.06 -19.10 -10.56
N THR A 5 2.80 -20.22 -9.87
CA THR A 5 2.01 -20.22 -8.64
C THR A 5 2.66 -19.37 -7.54
N VAL A 6 3.98 -19.50 -7.36
CA VAL A 6 4.73 -18.68 -6.39
C VAL A 6 4.65 -17.19 -6.77
N LEU A 7 4.87 -16.86 -8.04
CA LEU A 7 4.80 -15.49 -8.52
C LEU A 7 3.41 -14.86 -8.32
N ILE A 8 2.35 -15.56 -8.73
CA ILE A 8 0.96 -15.11 -8.54
C ILE A 8 0.70 -14.86 -7.06
N LYS A 9 1.16 -15.76 -6.18
CA LYS A 9 1.00 -15.59 -4.72
C LYS A 9 1.75 -14.36 -4.19
N THR A 10 2.98 -14.15 -4.64
CA THR A 10 3.80 -12.99 -4.25
C THR A 10 3.15 -11.68 -4.69
N ILE A 11 2.72 -11.59 -5.95
CA ILE A 11 2.06 -10.39 -6.47
C ILE A 11 0.67 -10.19 -5.83
N ASN A 12 -0.10 -11.24 -5.58
CA ASN A 12 -1.36 -11.14 -4.84
C ASN A 12 -1.19 -10.58 -3.43
N LYS A 13 -0.08 -10.92 -2.75
CA LYS A 13 0.25 -10.36 -1.44
C LYS A 13 0.43 -8.84 -1.53
N LEU A 14 1.11 -8.36 -2.57
CA LEU A 14 1.30 -6.92 -2.82
C LEU A 14 0.00 -6.21 -3.21
N ILE A 15 -0.79 -6.78 -4.13
CA ILE A 15 -2.09 -6.24 -4.53
C ILE A 15 -2.99 -6.12 -3.31
N THR A 16 -3.08 -7.17 -2.49
CA THR A 16 -3.87 -7.16 -1.25
C THR A 16 -3.39 -6.06 -0.31
N ARG A 17 -2.07 -5.94 -0.13
CA ARG A 17 -1.47 -4.89 0.71
C ARG A 17 -1.83 -3.48 0.23
N HIS A 18 -1.75 -3.21 -1.07
CA HIS A 18 -2.12 -1.91 -1.61
C HIS A 18 -3.63 -1.63 -1.49
N ASN A 19 -4.48 -2.64 -1.65
CA ASN A 19 -5.92 -2.48 -1.41
C ASN A 19 -6.24 -2.17 0.06
N ASP A 20 -5.54 -2.83 0.99
CA ASP A 20 -5.65 -2.56 2.43
C ASP A 20 -5.21 -1.12 2.77
N LEU A 21 -4.11 -0.64 2.17
CA LEU A 21 -3.63 0.72 2.39
C LEU A 21 -4.50 1.79 1.73
N ASN A 22 -5.03 1.52 0.54
CA ASN A 22 -6.02 2.41 -0.08
C ASN A 22 -7.22 2.62 0.87
N ALA A 23 -7.77 1.55 1.42
CA ALA A 23 -8.89 1.65 2.36
C ALA A 23 -8.48 2.37 3.66
N LYS A 24 -7.33 2.00 4.23
CA LYS A 24 -6.83 2.58 5.49
C LYS A 24 -6.61 4.08 5.38
N PHE A 25 -5.95 4.56 4.31
CA PHE A 25 -5.69 5.98 4.13
C PHE A 25 -6.95 6.78 3.76
N LEU A 26 -7.93 6.18 3.09
CA LEU A 26 -9.26 6.80 2.95
C LEU A 26 -9.92 6.98 4.32
N SER A 27 -9.86 5.97 5.20
CA SER A 27 -10.38 6.07 6.58
C SER A 27 -9.69 7.18 7.35
N PHE A 28 -8.35 7.20 7.33
CA PHE A 28 -7.55 8.24 7.98
C PHE A 28 -7.90 9.64 7.47
N SER A 29 -8.17 9.79 6.17
CA SER A 29 -8.56 11.08 5.60
C SER A 29 -9.93 11.59 6.04
N VAL A 30 -10.78 10.72 6.59
CA VAL A 30 -12.09 11.09 7.16
C VAL A 30 -11.92 11.59 8.59
N VAL A 31 -10.99 10.99 9.34
CA VAL A 31 -10.78 11.28 10.77
C VAL A 31 -9.70 12.33 11.06
N ALA A 32 -8.81 12.61 10.11
CA ALA A 32 -7.82 13.68 10.26
C ALA A 32 -8.52 15.03 10.43
N ASP A 33 -7.92 15.94 11.20
CA ASP A 33 -8.48 17.28 11.43
C ASP A 33 -7.99 18.26 10.35
N GLY A 34 -6.69 18.26 10.05
CA GLY A 34 -6.02 19.17 9.13
C GLY A 34 -6.32 18.90 7.65
N GLU A 35 -6.73 19.93 6.91
CA GLU A 35 -7.05 19.82 5.47
C GLU A 35 -5.83 19.40 4.62
N THR A 36 -4.63 19.82 4.99
CA THR A 36 -3.39 19.40 4.33
C THR A 36 -3.19 17.89 4.46
N LEU A 37 -3.31 17.35 5.67
CA LEU A 37 -3.17 15.92 5.94
C LEU A 37 -4.26 15.10 5.25
N LYS A 38 -5.52 15.57 5.27
CA LYS A 38 -6.62 14.94 4.51
C LYS A 38 -6.30 14.83 3.02
N GLY A 39 -5.80 15.91 2.43
CA GLY A 39 -5.41 15.96 1.02
C GLY A 39 -4.31 14.94 0.72
N MET A 40 -3.28 14.89 1.56
CA MET A 40 -2.17 13.95 1.43
C MET A 40 -2.62 12.50 1.55
N LEU A 41 -3.42 12.16 2.56
CA LEU A 41 -3.94 10.81 2.79
C LEU A 41 -4.77 10.31 1.59
N ARG A 42 -5.58 11.18 0.99
CA ARG A 42 -6.34 10.85 -0.24
C ARG A 42 -5.41 10.59 -1.43
N GLN A 43 -4.38 11.42 -1.62
CA GLN A 43 -3.39 11.20 -2.69
C GLN A 43 -2.65 9.88 -2.51
N HIS A 44 -2.28 9.52 -1.28
CA HIS A 44 -1.61 8.26 -0.98
C HIS A 44 -2.55 7.08 -1.21
N ALA A 45 -3.83 7.21 -0.84
CA ALA A 45 -4.84 6.21 -1.14
C ALA A 45 -4.98 5.98 -2.66
N ASP A 46 -5.07 7.05 -3.45
CA ASP A 46 -5.18 6.97 -4.91
C ASP A 46 -3.95 6.31 -5.53
N MET A 47 -2.75 6.64 -5.03
CA MET A 47 -1.51 5.98 -5.48
C MET A 47 -1.53 4.49 -5.20
N HIS A 48 -2.04 4.06 -4.04
CA HIS A 48 -2.17 2.64 -3.72
C HIS A 48 -3.16 1.91 -4.63
N ARG A 49 -4.27 2.56 -5.01
CA ARG A 49 -5.17 2.02 -6.02
C ARG A 49 -4.49 1.89 -7.37
N PHE A 50 -3.68 2.88 -7.76
CA PHE A 50 -2.92 2.83 -9.01
C PHE A 50 -1.92 1.66 -8.99
N PHE A 51 -1.14 1.50 -7.92
CA PHE A 51 -0.17 0.41 -7.77
C PHE A 51 -0.81 -0.97 -7.85
N SER A 52 -1.95 -1.19 -7.20
CA SER A 52 -2.62 -2.49 -7.26
C SER A 52 -3.08 -2.83 -8.69
N LEU A 53 -3.61 -1.85 -9.43
CA LEU A 53 -4.00 -2.01 -10.83
C LEU A 53 -2.80 -2.22 -11.76
N GLN A 54 -1.69 -1.53 -11.53
CA GLN A 54 -0.46 -1.67 -12.30
C GLN A 54 0.12 -3.10 -12.15
N LEU A 55 0.20 -3.61 -10.92
CA LEU A 55 0.66 -4.99 -10.66
C LEU A 55 -0.24 -6.04 -11.31
N VAL A 56 -1.56 -5.82 -11.30
CA VAL A 56 -2.53 -6.69 -12.00
C VAL A 56 -2.23 -6.71 -13.50
N TYR A 57 -2.07 -5.53 -14.10
CA TYR A 57 -1.80 -5.40 -15.52
C TYR A 57 -0.48 -6.08 -15.89
N ASP A 58 0.60 -5.76 -15.20
CA ASP A 58 1.93 -6.27 -15.49
C ASP A 58 2.01 -7.78 -15.33
N LEU A 59 1.44 -8.35 -14.25
CA LEU A 59 1.40 -9.80 -14.07
C LEU A 59 0.64 -10.49 -15.20
N LYS A 60 -0.49 -9.93 -15.63
CA LYS A 60 -1.29 -10.51 -16.73
C LYS A 60 -0.62 -10.43 -18.08
N THR A 61 0.40 -9.59 -18.27
CA THR A 61 1.23 -9.62 -19.49
C THR A 61 2.07 -10.90 -19.60
N TYR A 62 2.42 -11.52 -18.46
CA TYR A 62 3.20 -12.76 -18.41
C TYR A 62 2.33 -14.00 -18.14
N ILE A 63 1.29 -13.83 -17.33
CA ILE A 63 0.37 -14.90 -16.91
C ILE A 63 -1.08 -14.41 -17.08
N PRO A 64 -1.64 -14.43 -18.31
CA PRO A 64 -2.97 -13.89 -18.61
C PRO A 64 -4.10 -14.51 -17.77
N GLU A 65 -3.96 -15.79 -17.42
CA GLU A 65 -4.92 -16.59 -16.66
C GLU A 65 -4.82 -16.41 -15.13
N ALA A 66 -3.93 -15.54 -14.63
CA ALA A 66 -3.75 -15.35 -13.20
C ALA A 66 -5.06 -14.87 -12.51
N GLU A 67 -5.50 -15.62 -11.50
CA GLU A 67 -6.57 -15.23 -10.60
C GLU A 67 -6.02 -14.34 -9.48
N LEU A 68 -6.53 -13.11 -9.41
CA LEU A 68 -5.99 -12.09 -8.53
C LEU A 68 -7.01 -11.63 -7.49
N ASN A 69 -6.54 -11.49 -6.26
CA ASN A 69 -7.37 -11.02 -5.15
C ASN A 69 -7.41 -9.49 -5.15
N LEU A 70 -8.51 -8.93 -5.61
CA LEU A 70 -8.74 -7.49 -5.65
C LEU A 70 -9.43 -6.95 -4.39
N HIS A 71 -9.58 -7.79 -3.36
CA HIS A 71 -10.26 -7.43 -2.13
C HIS A 71 -9.27 -7.12 -1.00
N ARG A 72 -9.73 -6.27 -0.08
CA ARG A 72 -9.05 -6.02 1.20
C ARG A 72 -9.19 -7.20 2.16
N THR A 73 -8.33 -7.27 3.16
CA THR A 73 -8.39 -8.29 4.20
C THR A 73 -9.40 -7.96 5.29
N PHE A 74 -9.94 -9.01 5.92
CA PHE A 74 -10.80 -8.85 7.11
C PHE A 74 -10.03 -8.26 8.30
N ALA A 75 -8.74 -8.61 8.45
CA ALA A 75 -7.88 -8.04 9.48
C ALA A 75 -7.76 -6.51 9.35
N ASN A 76 -7.55 -6.01 8.12
CA ASN A 76 -7.54 -4.58 7.84
C ASN A 76 -8.88 -3.91 8.17
N ALA A 77 -10.01 -4.56 7.87
CA ALA A 77 -11.33 -4.04 8.23
C ALA A 77 -11.52 -3.92 9.75
N ILE A 78 -11.02 -4.87 10.55
CA ILE A 78 -11.03 -4.78 12.02
C ILE A 78 -10.15 -3.63 12.50
N GLU A 79 -8.94 -3.52 11.96
CA GLU A 79 -7.98 -2.48 12.32
C GLU A 79 -8.57 -1.08 12.09
N MET A 80 -9.15 -0.84 10.91
CA MET A 80 -9.83 0.43 10.61
C MET A 80 -10.97 0.72 11.59
N GLY A 81 -11.79 -0.29 11.91
CA GLY A 81 -12.86 -0.13 12.90
C GLY A 81 -12.35 0.23 14.29
N TRP A 82 -11.15 -0.23 14.66
CA TRP A 82 -10.51 0.16 15.93
C TRP A 82 -9.97 1.59 15.90
N GLU A 83 -9.34 2.00 14.80
CA GLU A 83 -8.85 3.37 14.61
C GLU A 83 -10.02 4.39 14.60
N ASP A 84 -11.14 4.05 13.97
CA ASP A 84 -12.35 4.89 13.99
C ASP A 84 -12.87 5.07 15.44
N ILE A 85 -12.82 4.01 16.26
CA ILE A 85 -13.20 4.08 17.68
C ILE A 85 -12.25 5.00 18.44
N LYS A 86 -10.93 4.84 18.28
CA LYS A 86 -9.94 5.69 18.95
C LYS A 86 -10.10 7.15 18.59
N SER A 87 -10.28 7.45 17.30
CA SER A 87 -10.53 8.81 16.83
C SER A 87 -11.82 9.38 17.44
N SER A 88 -12.91 8.60 17.47
CA SER A 88 -14.17 9.05 18.09
C SER A 88 -14.06 9.36 19.60
N LEU A 89 -13.07 8.74 20.26
CA LEU A 89 -12.76 8.95 21.68
C LEU A 89 -11.68 10.03 21.88
N GLY A 90 -11.15 10.62 20.81
CA GLY A 90 -10.10 11.64 20.83
C GLY A 90 -8.73 11.10 21.26
N PHE A 91 -8.45 9.82 21.02
CA PHE A 91 -7.19 9.20 21.41
C PHE A 91 -6.05 9.39 20.40
N ASP A 92 -6.35 9.67 19.14
CA ASP A 92 -5.35 9.91 18.10
C ASP A 92 -5.46 11.36 17.61
N ASN A 93 -4.31 12.02 17.44
CA ASN A 93 -4.20 13.30 16.75
C ASN A 93 -3.55 13.13 15.37
N ASP A 94 -3.50 14.20 14.59
CA ASP A 94 -2.91 14.18 13.24
C ASP A 94 -1.46 13.66 13.21
N LYS A 95 -0.66 13.90 14.26
CA LYS A 95 0.71 13.37 14.36
C LYS A 95 0.76 11.86 14.53
N ASP A 96 -0.21 11.28 15.24
CA ASP A 96 -0.34 9.83 15.36
C ASP A 96 -0.69 9.20 13.99
N LEU A 97 -1.56 9.86 13.22
CA LEU A 97 -1.89 9.46 11.85
C LEU A 97 -0.69 9.56 10.91
N GLU A 98 0.11 10.62 10.99
CA GLU A 98 1.34 10.78 10.22
C GLU A 98 2.38 9.70 10.54
N LYS A 99 2.57 9.39 11.82
CA LYS A 99 3.46 8.31 12.25
C LYS A 99 2.99 6.97 11.70
N ASN A 100 1.69 6.67 11.82
CA ASN A 100 1.09 5.46 11.26
C ASN A 100 1.31 5.39 9.75
N LEU A 101 1.11 6.50 9.03
CA LEU A 101 1.35 6.61 7.59
C LEU A 101 2.80 6.24 7.24
N ALA A 102 3.78 6.83 7.94
CA ALA A 102 5.20 6.53 7.72
C ALA A 102 5.53 5.05 7.97
N GLU A 103 5.05 4.47 9.06
CA GLU A 103 5.25 3.05 9.38
C GLU A 103 4.63 2.12 8.31
N GLU A 104 3.44 2.46 7.80
CA GLU A 104 2.80 1.68 6.74
C GLU A 104 3.58 1.74 5.41
N HIS A 105 4.19 2.88 5.09
CA HIS A 105 5.06 3.00 3.90
C HIS A 105 6.35 2.19 4.07
N GLN A 106 7.00 2.21 5.24
CA GLN A 106 8.19 1.41 5.51
C GLN A 106 7.91 -0.10 5.40
N LYS A 107 6.83 -0.58 6.01
CA LYS A 107 6.40 -1.99 5.90
C LYS A 107 6.16 -2.41 4.45
N SER A 108 5.61 -1.51 3.64
CA SER A 108 5.31 -1.78 2.23
C SER A 108 6.54 -1.74 1.35
N ALA A 109 7.49 -0.83 1.61
CA ALA A 109 8.80 -0.84 0.95
C ALA A 109 9.51 -2.18 1.16
N ALA A 110 9.59 -2.64 2.41
CA ALA A 110 10.22 -3.91 2.74
C ALA A 110 9.54 -5.09 2.03
N LEU A 111 8.20 -5.09 1.97
CA LEU A 111 7.46 -6.13 1.28
C LEU A 111 7.68 -6.11 -0.24
N CYS A 112 7.80 -4.93 -0.85
CA CYS A 112 8.12 -4.79 -2.26
C CYS A 112 9.57 -5.23 -2.56
N ASP A 113 10.53 -4.87 -1.70
CA ASP A 113 11.93 -5.31 -1.78
C ASP A 113 12.01 -6.86 -1.72
N GLU A 114 11.28 -7.49 -0.79
CA GLU A 114 11.20 -8.96 -0.70
C GLU A 114 10.61 -9.61 -1.97
N ALA A 115 9.57 -8.99 -2.54
CA ALA A 115 8.95 -9.47 -3.75
C ALA A 115 9.87 -9.32 -4.95
N PHE A 116 10.56 -8.18 -5.08
CA PHE A 116 11.49 -7.88 -6.17
C PHE A 116 12.57 -8.96 -6.32
N LEU A 117 13.13 -9.44 -5.21
CA LEU A 117 14.13 -10.51 -5.18
C LEU A 117 13.59 -11.87 -5.67
N GLN A 118 12.28 -12.06 -5.65
CA GLN A 118 11.62 -13.30 -6.08
C GLN A 118 11.13 -13.24 -7.53
N ILE A 119 11.07 -12.05 -8.14
CA ILE A 119 10.65 -11.90 -9.54
C ILE A 119 11.79 -12.34 -10.47
N PRO A 120 11.53 -13.22 -11.45
CA PRO A 120 12.54 -13.59 -12.45
C PRO A 120 13.06 -12.39 -13.23
N GLU A 121 14.36 -12.40 -13.57
CA GLU A 121 14.98 -11.36 -14.42
C GLU A 121 14.32 -11.20 -15.79
N SER A 122 13.66 -12.24 -16.30
CA SER A 122 12.93 -12.15 -17.57
C SER A 122 11.67 -11.29 -17.51
N MET A 123 11.20 -10.92 -16.32
CA MET A 123 9.99 -10.11 -16.10
C MET A 123 10.34 -8.65 -15.82
N ASN A 124 11.12 -8.04 -16.71
CA ASN A 124 11.65 -6.69 -16.57
C ASN A 124 10.58 -5.64 -16.23
N ASN A 125 9.40 -5.68 -16.88
CA ASN A 125 8.35 -4.69 -16.62
C ASN A 125 7.87 -4.76 -15.17
N LEU A 126 7.66 -5.97 -14.65
CA LEU A 126 7.22 -6.18 -13.27
C LEU A 126 8.30 -5.76 -12.27
N LYS A 127 9.57 -6.00 -12.59
CA LYS A 127 10.70 -5.52 -11.79
C LYS A 127 10.79 -3.99 -11.75
N THR A 128 10.69 -3.33 -12.90
CA THR A 128 10.68 -1.86 -12.98
C THR A 128 9.51 -1.26 -12.20
N THR A 129 8.31 -1.83 -12.33
CA THR A 129 7.15 -1.43 -11.53
C THR A 129 7.42 -1.54 -10.03
N LEU A 130 8.03 -2.64 -9.57
CA LEU A 130 8.40 -2.79 -8.16
C LEU A 130 9.47 -1.78 -7.73
N GLU A 131 10.48 -1.49 -8.55
CA GLU A 131 11.49 -0.46 -8.26
C GLU A 131 10.84 0.93 -8.08
N GLU A 132 9.87 1.28 -8.93
CA GLU A 132 9.11 2.52 -8.83
C GLU A 132 8.29 2.57 -7.52
N HIS A 133 7.63 1.47 -7.16
CA HIS A 133 6.85 1.38 -5.92
C HIS A 133 7.75 1.49 -4.69
N ILE A 134 8.88 0.79 -4.68
CA ILE A 134 9.90 0.86 -3.62
C ILE A 134 10.42 2.28 -3.47
N ALA A 135 10.82 2.91 -4.57
CA ALA A 135 11.35 4.27 -4.57
C ALA A 135 10.31 5.27 -4.03
N TRP A 136 9.05 5.15 -4.45
CA TRP A 136 7.98 5.98 -3.94
C TRP A 136 7.76 5.78 -2.44
N HIS A 137 7.70 4.54 -1.97
CA HIS A 137 7.51 4.24 -0.56
C HIS A 137 8.64 4.79 0.32
N LYS A 138 9.90 4.59 -0.10
CA LYS A 138 11.08 5.11 0.62
C LYS A 138 11.04 6.64 0.69
N LYS A 139 10.81 7.29 -0.46
CA LYS A 139 10.69 8.74 -0.56
C LYS A 139 9.61 9.26 0.40
N VAL A 140 8.41 8.68 0.36
CA VAL A 140 7.30 9.11 1.22
C VAL A 140 7.64 8.94 2.70
N SER A 141 8.24 7.82 3.10
CA SER A 141 8.62 7.60 4.49
C SER A 141 9.68 8.58 5.03
N GLU A 142 10.46 9.20 4.15
CA GLU A 142 11.50 10.19 4.50
C GLU A 142 10.94 11.60 4.69
N TYR A 143 9.90 12.01 3.96
CA TYR A 143 9.34 13.37 4.03
C TYR A 143 8.15 13.53 4.99
N LEU A 144 7.46 12.45 5.34
CA LEU A 144 6.36 12.50 6.32
C LEU A 144 6.74 13.04 7.72
N PRO A 145 7.98 12.84 8.24
CA PRO A 145 8.42 13.47 9.49
C PRO A 145 8.59 14.99 9.44
N GLU A 146 8.47 15.64 8.27
CA GLU A 146 8.76 17.07 8.07
C GLU A 146 7.50 17.95 7.91
N ILE A 147 6.30 17.38 8.07
CA ILE A 147 5.04 18.15 7.99
C ILE A 147 4.88 18.94 9.29
N GLU A 148 5.45 20.14 9.35
CA GLU A 148 5.14 21.11 10.40
C GLU A 148 3.82 21.84 10.07
N GLU A 149 2.93 21.96 11.06
CA GLU A 149 1.63 22.66 11.01
C GLU A 149 1.74 24.13 10.55
#